data_AF-A0A6N1XIC3-F1
#
_entry.id   AF-A0A6N1XIC3-F1
#
_cell.length_a   1.000
_cell.length_b   1.000
_cell.length_c   1.000
_cell.angle_alpha   90.00
_cell.angle_beta   90.00
_cell.angle_gamma   90.00
#
_symmetry.space_group_name_H-M   'P 1'
#
loop_
_entity.id
_entity.type
_entity.pdbx_description
1 polymer ?
#
loop_
_entity_poly.entity_id
_entity_poly.type
_entity_poly.pdbx_seq_one_letter_code
_entity_poly.pdbx_strand_id
1 'polypeptide(L)'
;MSLKNIFGTLSELSYPRRILDRVQGLGTGSSGFLRLYSDRFGGIKVPCPPLAEQKEIVTVIDRIATRFMIVENPIGVEIQKLREMRSTLIAAVVTGKLRA
;
A
#
# COMPACT_ATOMS: atom_id res chain seq x y z
N MET A 1 -2.83 -10.96 -3.81
CA MET A 1 -2.19 -9.72 -3.31
C MET A 1 -3.31 -8.84 -2.77
N SER A 2 -3.41 -8.74 -1.45
CA SER A 2 -4.63 -8.31 -0.75
C SER A 2 -4.83 -6.80 -0.84
N LEU A 3 -5.97 -6.36 -1.35
CA LEU A 3 -6.42 -4.95 -1.41
C LEU A 3 -6.37 -4.23 -0.04
N LYS A 4 -6.27 -4.99 1.05
CA LYS A 4 -6.07 -4.46 2.41
C LYS A 4 -4.75 -3.69 2.59
N ASN A 5 -3.73 -3.97 1.79
CA ASN A 5 -2.43 -3.28 1.90
C ASN A 5 -2.44 -1.87 1.30
N ILE A 6 -3.27 -1.60 0.30
CA ILE A 6 -3.27 -0.30 -0.40
C ILE A 6 -3.81 0.81 0.52
N PHE A 7 -4.84 0.52 1.31
CA PHE A 7 -5.42 1.50 2.25
C PHE A 7 -4.53 1.76 3.47
N GLY A 8 -3.73 0.77 3.89
CA GLY A 8 -2.77 0.93 5.00
C GLY A 8 -1.63 1.87 4.63
N THR A 9 -1.02 1.68 3.46
CA THR A 9 0.11 2.50 2.99
C THR A 9 -0.29 3.93 2.63
N LEU A 10 -1.53 4.15 2.21
CA LEU A 10 -2.05 5.50 1.92
C LEU A 10 -2.39 6.31 3.19
N SER A 11 -2.41 5.69 4.37
CA SER A 11 -2.60 6.40 5.65
C SER A 11 -1.33 7.08 6.16
N GLU A 12 -0.15 6.67 5.65
CA GLU A 12 1.15 7.28 5.99
C GLU A 12 1.60 8.34 4.98
N LEU A 13 1.11 8.29 3.74
CA LEU A 13 1.49 9.24 2.70
C LEU A 13 0.51 10.41 2.60
N SER A 14 0.70 11.44 3.41
CA SER A 14 0.40 12.86 3.15
C SER A 14 -0.83 13.24 2.28
N TYR A 15 -1.95 12.52 2.37
CA TYR A 15 -3.24 13.07 1.96
C TYR A 15 -3.79 13.88 3.13
N PRO A 16 -4.50 15.00 2.90
CA PRO A 16 -5.09 15.76 3.99
C PRO A 16 -6.04 14.85 4.76
N ARG A 17 -5.66 14.50 6.00
CA ARG A 17 -6.42 13.65 6.95
C ARG A 17 -7.93 13.96 6.96
N ARG A 18 -8.30 15.21 6.71
CA ARG A 18 -9.68 15.71 6.59
C ARG A 18 -10.60 14.92 5.64
N ILE A 19 -10.09 14.32 4.56
CA ILE A 19 -10.95 13.55 3.63
C ILE A 19 -11.18 12.14 4.18
N LEU A 20 -10.13 11.47 4.66
CA LEU A 20 -10.23 10.11 5.20
C LEU A 20 -11.09 10.07 6.47
N ASP A 21 -11.02 11.07 7.34
CA ASP A 21 -11.87 11.17 8.53
C ASP A 21 -13.36 11.22 8.17
N ARG A 22 -13.70 11.92 7.08
CA ARG A 22 -15.09 12.01 6.59
C ARG A 22 -15.53 10.70 5.96
N VAL A 23 -14.67 10.03 5.21
CA VAL A 23 -14.98 8.75 4.56
C VAL A 23 -15.17 7.64 5.60
N GLN A 24 -14.37 7.62 6.67
CA GLN A 24 -14.50 6.67 7.76
C GLN A 24 -15.80 6.88 8.57
N GLY A 25 -16.22 8.13 8.78
CA GLY A 25 -17.49 8.46 9.45
C GLY A 25 -18.76 8.16 8.65
N LEU A 26 -18.65 7.80 7.36
CA LEU A 26 -19.81 7.43 6.53
C LEU A 26 -20.20 5.95 6.64
N GLY A 27 -19.34 5.12 7.24
CA GLY A 27 -19.62 3.71 7.51
C GLY A 27 -20.50 3.52 8.74
N THR A 28 -21.79 3.21 8.56
CA THR A 28 -22.74 2.93 9.65
C THR A 28 -22.65 1.49 10.16
N GLY A 29 -21.45 0.92 10.22
CA GLY A 29 -21.25 -0.47 10.64
C GLY A 29 -21.03 -0.56 12.15
N SER A 30 -22.06 -0.87 12.93
CA SER A 30 -21.94 -1.17 14.36
C SER A 30 -21.25 -2.53 14.65
N SER A 31 -20.81 -3.27 13.62
CA SER A 31 -20.30 -4.66 13.73
C SER A 31 -19.02 -4.93 12.95
N GLY A 32 -18.11 -3.96 12.83
CA GLY A 32 -16.76 -4.18 12.27
C GLY A 32 -16.66 -4.23 10.74
N PHE A 33 -17.76 -4.04 10.01
CA PHE A 33 -17.76 -3.89 8.55
C PHE A 33 -17.93 -2.43 8.14
N LEU A 34 -16.90 -1.87 7.50
CA LEU A 34 -16.99 -0.55 6.85
C LEU A 34 -17.76 -0.70 5.54
N ARG A 35 -19.03 -0.28 5.52
CA ARG A 35 -19.86 -0.23 4.31
C ARG A 35 -20.06 1.21 3.87
N LEU A 36 -19.65 1.52 2.66
CA LEU A 36 -19.88 2.82 2.03
C LEU A 36 -21.01 2.67 1.01
N TYR A 37 -22.13 3.34 1.27
CA TYR A 37 -23.28 3.33 0.37
C TYR A 37 -23.09 4.33 -0.77
N SER A 38 -23.60 4.02 -1.96
CA SER A 38 -23.39 4.80 -3.19
C SER A 38 -23.90 6.24 -3.10
N ASP A 39 -24.99 6.47 -2.37
CA ASP A 39 -25.57 7.78 -2.04
C ASP A 39 -24.60 8.63 -1.19
N ARG A 40 -23.88 8.00 -0.26
CA ARG A 40 -22.88 8.67 0.57
C ARG A 40 -21.56 8.90 -0.17
N PHE A 41 -21.23 8.07 -1.15
CA PHE A 41 -20.05 8.25 -2.00
C PHE A 41 -20.14 9.53 -2.84
N GLY A 42 -21.29 9.77 -3.49
CA GLY A 42 -21.50 10.96 -4.33
C GLY A 42 -21.46 12.28 -3.57
N GLY A 43 -21.65 12.26 -2.25
CA GLY A 43 -21.59 13.45 -1.39
C GLY A 43 -20.18 13.85 -0.92
N ILE A 44 -19.14 13.08 -1.24
CA ILE A 44 -17.77 13.36 -0.81
C ILE A 44 -17.25 14.58 -1.57
N LYS A 45 -17.11 15.71 -0.87
CA LYS A 45 -16.48 16.91 -1.42
C LYS A 45 -14.97 16.74 -1.46
N VAL A 46 -14.41 16.74 -2.67
CA VAL A 46 -12.97 16.73 -2.91
C VAL A 46 -12.52 18.06 -3.53
N PRO A 47 -11.32 18.56 -3.19
CA PRO A 47 -10.74 19.70 -3.89
C PRO A 47 -10.45 19.30 -5.34
N CYS A 48 -10.86 20.14 -6.29
CA CYS A 48 -10.61 19.94 -7.71
C CYS A 48 -9.88 21.19 -8.26
N PRO A 49 -8.53 21.23 -8.18
CA PRO A 49 -7.76 22.33 -8.72
C PRO A 49 -7.79 22.32 -10.27
N PRO A 50 -7.31 23.38 -10.96
CA PRO A 50 -7.24 23.40 -12.42
C PRO A 50 -6.40 22.24 -12.98
N LEU A 51 -6.69 21.80 -14.21
CA LEU A 51 -6.01 20.65 -14.84
C LEU A 51 -4.48 20.80 -14.92
N ALA A 52 -3.97 22.02 -15.06
CA ALA A 52 -2.53 22.28 -15.06
C ALA A 52 -1.91 21.91 -13.71
N GLU A 53 -2.47 22.42 -12.61
CA GLU A 53 -2.04 22.13 -11.25
C GLU A 53 -2.20 20.65 -10.90
N GLN A 54 -3.29 20.00 -11.34
CA GLN A 54 -3.48 18.55 -11.17
C GLN A 54 -2.30 17.76 -11.77
N LYS A 55 -1.87 18.10 -13.00
CA LYS A 55 -0.75 17.42 -13.66
C LYS A 55 0.57 17.64 -12.93
N GLU A 56 0.81 18.85 -12.42
CA GLU A 56 2.00 19.16 -11.63
C GLU A 56 2.03 18.35 -10.33
N ILE A 57 0.92 18.31 -9.61
CA ILE A 57 0.78 17.52 -8.38
C ILE A 57 1.08 16.04 -8.65
N VAL A 58 0.46 15.46 -9.69
CA VAL A 58 0.69 14.05 -10.07
C VAL A 58 2.16 13.80 -10.40
N THR A 59 2.78 14.69 -11.18
CA THR A 59 4.19 14.57 -11.55
C THR A 59 5.12 14.53 -10.33
N VAL A 60 4.84 15.37 -9.32
CA VAL A 60 5.63 15.40 -8.08
C VAL A 60 5.41 14.11 -7.28
N ILE A 61 4.17 13.65 -7.15
CA ILE A 61 3.85 12.41 -6.44
C ILE A 61 4.53 11.21 -7.11
N ASP A 62 4.49 11.11 -8.44
CA ASP A 62 5.11 10.03 -9.19
C ASP A 62 6.64 10.00 -9.00
N ARG A 63 7.28 11.17 -8.98
CA ARG A 63 8.73 11.27 -8.71
C ARG A 63 9.08 10.77 -7.32
N ILE A 64 8.28 11.14 -6.32
CA ILE A 64 8.47 10.69 -4.93
C ILE A 64 8.25 9.19 -4.83
N ALA A 65 7.16 8.67 -5.39
CA ALA A 65 6.84 7.25 -5.40
C ALA A 65 7.95 6.42 -6.08
N THR A 66 8.46 6.90 -7.21
CA THR A 66 9.57 6.26 -7.93
C THR A 66 10.83 6.16 -7.05
N ARG A 67 11.14 7.22 -6.29
CA ARG A 67 12.30 7.21 -5.38
C ARG A 67 12.16 6.16 -4.28
N PHE A 68 10.97 5.96 -3.73
CA PHE A 68 10.71 4.89 -2.77
C PHE A 68 10.84 3.51 -3.41
N MET A 69 10.23 3.31 -4.58
CA MET A 69 10.28 2.04 -5.31
C MET A 69 11.72 1.58 -5.65
N ILE A 70 12.62 2.53 -5.95
CA ILE A 70 14.04 2.23 -6.22
C ILE A 70 14.71 1.56 -5.00
N VAL A 71 14.28 1.86 -3.79
CA VAL A 71 14.84 1.30 -2.55
C VAL A 71 14.06 0.06 -2.10
N GLU A 72 12.73 0.11 -2.15
CA GLU A 72 11.87 -0.99 -1.68
C GLU A 72 12.01 -2.25 -2.54
N ASN A 73 12.11 -2.10 -3.86
CA ASN A 73 12.13 -3.26 -4.76
C ASN A 73 13.37 -4.15 -4.56
N PRO A 74 14.62 -3.63 -4.55
CA PRO A 74 15.79 -4.47 -4.30
C PRO A 74 15.76 -5.16 -2.95
N ILE A 75 15.29 -4.49 -1.90
CA ILE A 75 15.16 -5.07 -0.56
C ILE A 75 14.16 -6.24 -0.60
N GLY A 76 13.02 -6.06 -1.27
CA GLY A 76 12.02 -7.12 -1.45
C GLY A 76 12.58 -8.34 -2.18
N VAL A 77 13.36 -8.13 -3.24
CA VAL A 77 14.05 -9.21 -3.98
C VAL A 77 15.05 -9.93 -3.07
N GLU A 78 15.79 -9.20 -2.26
CA GLU A 78 16.87 -9.77 -1.43
C GLU A 78 16.30 -10.60 -0.28
N ILE A 79 15.19 -10.14 0.32
CA ILE A 79 14.42 -10.95 1.28
C ILE A 79 13.96 -12.25 0.63
N GLN A 80 13.47 -12.20 -0.61
CA GLN A 80 13.00 -13.40 -1.31
C GLN A 80 14.13 -14.39 -1.57
N LYS A 81 15.30 -13.91 -2.04
CA LYS A 81 16.50 -14.75 -2.22
C LYS A 81 16.94 -15.41 -0.91
N LEU A 82 16.94 -14.67 0.20
CA LEU A 82 17.29 -15.23 1.51
C LEU A 82 16.31 -16.32 1.96
N ARG A 83 15.01 -16.16 1.67
CA ARG A 83 14.00 -17.18 1.98
C ARG A 83 14.19 -18.44 1.15
N GLU A 84 14.50 -18.31 -0.13
CA GLU A 84 14.78 -19.42 -1.04
C GLU A 84 16.05 -20.16 -0.60
N MET A 85 17.14 -19.43 -0.34
CA MET A 85 18.38 -20.00 0.15
C MET A 85 18.18 -20.77 1.46
N ARG A 86 17.42 -20.21 2.42
CA ARG A 86 17.07 -20.89 3.66
C ARG A 86 16.32 -22.20 3.40
N SER A 87 15.36 -22.19 2.48
CA SER A 87 14.60 -23.41 2.13
C SER A 87 15.50 -24.49 1.52
N THR A 88 16.38 -24.10 0.61
CA THR A 88 17.34 -25.02 -0.04
C THR A 88 18.33 -25.60 0.96
N LEU A 89 18.85 -24.77 1.88
CA LEU A 89 19.76 -25.22 2.93
C LEU A 89 19.08 -26.23 3.88
N ILE A 90 17.85 -25.95 4.33
CA ILE A 90 17.08 -26.90 5.15
C ILE A 90 16.90 -28.22 4.40
N ALA A 91 16.50 -28.17 3.12
CA ALA A 91 16.34 -29.36 2.30
C ALA A 91 17.65 -30.15 2.15
N ALA A 92 18.78 -29.47 1.93
CA ALA A 92 20.09 -30.09 1.77
C ALA A 92 20.60 -30.74 3.07
N VAL A 93 20.33 -30.12 4.22
CA VAL A 93 20.67 -30.68 5.54
C VAL A 93 19.78 -31.89 5.87
N VAL A 94 18.47 -31.79 5.65
CA VAL A 94 17.53 -32.89 5.94
C VAL A 94 17.71 -34.08 4.98
N THR A 95 18.15 -33.83 3.74
CA THR A 95 18.50 -34.90 2.80
C THR A 95 19.92 -35.46 3.01
N GLY A 96 20.66 -34.96 4.00
CA GLY A 96 22.00 -35.43 4.35
C GLY A 96 23.08 -35.09 3.32
N LYS A 97 22.78 -34.24 2.32
CA LYS A 97 23.73 -33.78 1.30
C LYS A 97 24.73 -32.75 1.86
N LEU A 98 24.35 -32.04 2.92
CA LEU A 98 25.23 -31.20 3.72
C LEU A 98 25.23 -31.73 5.16
N ARG A 99 26.40 -32.09 5.68
CA ARG A 99 26.59 -32.42 7.10
C ARG A 99 27.14 -31.17 7.80
N ALA A 100 26.49 -30.77 8.89
CA ALA A 100 26.99 -29.74 9.80
C ALA A 100 28.23 -30.23 10.56
#